data_AF-A0A7S1VHJ6-F1
#
_entry.id   AF-A0A7S1VHJ6-F1
#
_cell.length_a   1.000
_cell.length_b   1.000
_cell.length_c   1.000
_cell.angle_alpha   90.00
_cell.angle_beta   90.00
_cell.angle_gamma   90.00
#
_symmetry.space_group_name_H-M   'P 1'
#
loop_
_entity.id
_entity.type
_entity.pdbx_description
1 polymer ?
#
loop_
_entity_poly.entity_id
_entity_poly.type
_entity_poly.pdbx_seq_one_letter_code
_entity_poly.pdbx_strand_id
1 'polypeptide(L)'
;DLRNIERFQKDVKELDKSEPFKPIEQLMGVLPDDSSHAIPKPSRWLMSDRESPIIDYYPKDVPVDPNGKAMPWLWVVLLPFIDEDRLLSAMHPTMEKWSTTDLLCNVRGMDDAYVYIHKSHPLYEKFKAI
;
A
#
# COMPACT_ATOMS: atom_id res chain seq x y z
N ASP A 1 0.26 30.03 -3.50
CA ASP A 1 1.55 30.75 -3.37
C ASP A 1 2.05 30.59 -1.93
N LEU A 2 3.35 30.71 -1.67
CA LEU A 2 3.95 30.43 -0.36
C LEU A 2 3.83 31.62 0.61
N ARG A 3 2.70 32.33 0.61
CA ARG A 3 2.46 33.50 1.47
C ARG A 3 1.78 33.08 2.77
N ASN A 4 2.16 33.75 3.86
CA ASN A 4 1.60 33.56 5.20
C ASN A 4 1.62 32.11 5.70
N ILE A 5 2.70 31.36 5.41
CA ILE A 5 2.83 29.94 5.76
C ILE A 5 2.84 29.71 7.27
N GLU A 6 3.26 30.71 8.04
CA GLU A 6 3.30 30.71 9.50
C GLU A 6 1.94 30.44 10.15
N ARG A 7 0.82 30.70 9.44
CA ARG A 7 -0.52 30.37 9.95
C ARG A 7 -0.76 28.87 10.14
N PHE A 8 -0.02 28.02 9.43
CA PHE A 8 -0.11 26.56 9.50
C PHE A 8 0.92 25.94 10.46
N GLN A 9 1.75 26.74 11.14
CA GLN A 9 2.74 26.22 12.10
C GLN A 9 2.11 25.37 13.20
N LYS A 10 0.84 25.63 13.55
CA LYS A 10 0.13 24.85 14.55
C LYS A 10 -0.23 23.45 14.02
N ASP A 11 -0.66 23.35 12.76
CA ASP A 11 -1.05 22.09 12.12
C ASP A 11 0.15 21.15 11.92
N VAL A 12 1.36 21.71 11.76
CA VAL A 12 2.60 20.92 11.63
C VAL A 12 3.13 20.44 12.98
N LYS A 13 2.72 21.05 14.11
CA LYS A 13 3.19 20.64 15.44
C LYS A 13 2.54 19.34 15.92
N GLU A 14 1.38 18.98 15.39
CA GLU A 14 0.58 17.84 15.83
C GLU A 14 0.14 17.06 14.58
N LEU A 15 0.94 16.06 14.20
CA LEU A 15 0.56 15.08 13.18
C LEU A 15 0.10 13.82 13.88
N ASP A 16 -1.09 13.34 13.52
CA ASP A 16 -1.60 12.08 14.01
C ASP A 16 -0.76 10.93 13.45
N LYS A 17 -0.35 10.03 14.34
CA LYS A 17 0.43 8.85 13.96
C LYS A 17 -0.52 7.80 13.39
N SER A 18 -0.43 7.55 12.09
CA SER A 18 -1.12 6.43 11.42
C SER A 18 -0.35 5.11 11.56
N GLU A 19 -0.97 4.03 11.09
CA GLU A 19 -0.33 2.73 10.92
C GLU A 19 0.00 2.46 9.45
N PRO A 20 1.08 1.73 9.14
CA PRO A 20 1.34 1.31 7.77
C PRO A 20 0.25 0.35 7.27
N PHE A 21 -0.15 0.51 6.01
CA PHE A 21 -0.94 -0.50 5.31
C PHE A 21 -0.24 -1.86 5.35
N LYS A 22 -1.05 -2.92 5.42
CA LYS A 22 -0.58 -4.28 5.19
C LYS A 22 -0.14 -4.44 3.74
N PRO A 23 0.69 -5.44 3.42
CA PRO A 23 1.24 -5.61 2.08
C PRO A 23 0.19 -5.60 0.97
N ILE A 24 -0.91 -6.33 1.11
CA ILE A 24 -1.95 -6.40 0.07
C ILE A 24 -2.81 -5.14 0.02
N GLU A 25 -3.06 -4.47 1.15
CA GLU A 25 -3.74 -3.17 1.21
C GLU A 25 -2.97 -2.13 0.41
N GLN A 26 -1.63 -2.09 0.57
CA GLN A 26 -0.74 -1.25 -0.22
C GLN A 26 -0.78 -1.61 -1.71
N LEU A 27 -0.76 -2.90 -2.06
CA LEU A 27 -0.85 -3.30 -3.47
C LEU A 27 -2.18 -2.85 -4.10
N MET A 28 -3.29 -2.97 -3.38
CA MET A 28 -4.59 -2.47 -3.83
C MET A 28 -4.60 -0.94 -3.98
N GLY A 29 -3.84 -0.21 -3.16
CA GLY A 29 -3.69 1.24 -3.26
C GLY A 29 -2.73 1.75 -4.34
N VAL A 30 -1.96 0.87 -4.98
CA VAL A 30 -0.88 1.26 -5.93
C VAL A 30 -1.07 0.65 -7.31
N LEU A 31 -1.44 -0.62 -7.40
CA LEU A 31 -1.43 -1.35 -8.65
C LEU A 31 -2.66 -1.02 -9.51
N PRO A 32 -2.49 -0.88 -10.84
CA PRO A 32 -3.62 -0.87 -11.76
C PRO A 32 -4.22 -2.28 -11.90
N ASP A 33 -5.43 -2.37 -12.45
CA ASP A 33 -6.15 -3.64 -12.57
C ASP A 33 -5.49 -4.66 -13.52
N ASP A 34 -4.72 -4.19 -14.50
CA ASP A 34 -3.85 -5.02 -15.34
C ASP A 34 -2.81 -5.82 -14.52
N SER A 35 -2.47 -5.33 -13.33
CA SER A 35 -1.57 -6.01 -12.37
C SER A 35 -2.31 -6.78 -11.27
N SER A 36 -3.62 -7.02 -11.44
CA SER A 36 -4.46 -7.76 -10.48
C SER A 36 -3.98 -9.18 -10.19
N HIS A 37 -3.12 -9.77 -11.04
CA HIS A 37 -2.50 -11.06 -10.79
C HIS A 37 -1.65 -11.10 -9.51
N ALA A 38 -1.15 -9.94 -9.05
CA ALA A 38 -0.42 -9.79 -7.79
C ALA A 38 -1.33 -9.73 -6.55
N ILE A 39 -2.65 -9.64 -6.73
CA ILE A 39 -3.64 -9.59 -5.66
C ILE A 39 -4.26 -10.99 -5.45
N PRO A 40 -4.67 -11.36 -4.23
CA PRO A 40 -5.45 -12.57 -3.98
C PRO A 40 -6.69 -12.65 -4.89
N LYS A 41 -6.91 -13.82 -5.50
CA LYS A 41 -8.00 -14.04 -6.47
C LYS A 41 -9.38 -13.54 -6.00
N PRO A 42 -9.79 -13.73 -4.73
CA PRO A 42 -11.09 -13.25 -4.23
C PRO A 42 -11.26 -11.73 -4.22
N SER A 43 -10.20 -10.94 -4.31
CA SER A 43 -10.25 -9.47 -4.25
C SER A 43 -10.09 -8.80 -5.62
N ARG A 44 -9.63 -9.52 -6.65
CA ARG A 44 -9.32 -8.95 -7.99
C ARG A 44 -10.51 -8.28 -8.67
N TRP A 45 -11.73 -8.76 -8.38
CA TRP A 45 -12.95 -8.16 -8.93
C TRP A 45 -13.13 -6.71 -8.46
N LEU A 46 -12.60 -6.34 -7.29
CA LEU A 46 -12.65 -4.97 -6.80
C LEU A 46 -11.94 -3.98 -7.73
N MET A 47 -11.00 -4.45 -8.55
CA MET A 47 -10.20 -3.61 -9.45
C MET A 47 -10.81 -3.46 -10.85
N SER A 48 -11.72 -4.34 -11.27
CA SER A 48 -12.13 -4.45 -12.68
C SER A 48 -13.64 -4.57 -12.89
N ASP A 49 -14.38 -5.00 -11.86
CA ASP A 49 -15.84 -5.15 -11.95
C ASP A 49 -16.54 -3.81 -11.71
N ARG A 50 -17.56 -3.51 -12.52
CA ARG A 50 -18.36 -2.29 -12.40
C ARG A 50 -19.21 -2.25 -11.13
N GLU A 51 -19.50 -3.40 -10.54
CA GLU A 51 -20.21 -3.51 -9.27
C GLU A 51 -19.28 -3.30 -8.06
N SER A 52 -17.97 -3.16 -8.28
CA SER A 52 -17.03 -2.87 -7.20
C SER A 52 -17.32 -1.49 -6.56
N PRO A 53 -17.39 -1.42 -5.22
CA PRO A 53 -17.63 -0.16 -4.51
C PRO A 53 -16.46 0.82 -4.57
N ILE A 54 -15.33 0.41 -5.15
CA ILE A 54 -14.09 1.18 -5.32
C ILE A 54 -13.57 1.15 -6.77
N ILE A 55 -14.44 0.84 -7.74
CA ILE A 55 -14.04 0.79 -9.16
C ILE A 55 -13.49 2.13 -9.67
N ASP A 56 -13.90 3.24 -9.05
CA ASP A 56 -13.42 4.60 -9.33
C ASP A 56 -11.92 4.78 -9.09
N TYR A 57 -11.28 3.89 -8.32
CA TYR A 57 -9.83 3.93 -8.07
C TYR A 57 -9.00 3.36 -9.23
N TYR A 58 -9.63 2.63 -10.16
CA TYR A 58 -8.95 1.92 -11.25
C TYR A 58 -9.45 2.38 -12.63
N PRO A 59 -9.30 3.67 -12.98
CA PRO A 59 -9.69 4.17 -14.29
C PRO A 59 -8.89 3.50 -15.41
N LYS A 60 -9.57 3.11 -16.50
CA LYS A 60 -8.93 2.55 -17.69
C LYS A 60 -8.12 3.57 -18.48
N ASP A 61 -8.64 4.79 -18.57
CA ASP A 61 -7.98 5.92 -19.22
C ASP A 61 -7.73 7.01 -18.17
N VAL A 62 -6.46 7.37 -17.99
CA VAL A 62 -6.06 8.40 -17.03
C VAL A 62 -5.65 9.66 -17.79
N PRO A 63 -6.29 10.82 -17.51
CA PRO A 63 -5.85 12.08 -18.08
C PRO A 63 -4.42 12.42 -17.65
N VAL A 64 -3.63 12.94 -18.58
CA VAL A 64 -2.25 13.36 -18.34
C VAL A 64 -2.08 14.82 -18.75
N ASP A 65 -1.42 15.60 -17.91
CA ASP A 65 -1.13 17.02 -18.16
C ASP A 65 0.38 17.20 -18.45
N PRO A 66 0.76 17.66 -19.66
CA PRO A 66 2.15 17.96 -19.98
C PRO A 66 2.80 18.96 -19.03
N ASN A 67 2.04 19.90 -18.47
CA ASN A 67 2.53 20.95 -17.57
C ASN A 67 3.84 21.61 -18.07
N GLY A 68 3.88 21.91 -19.38
CA GLY A 68 5.03 22.52 -20.05
C GLY A 68 6.24 21.60 -20.32
N LYS A 69 6.10 20.28 -20.15
CA LYS A 69 7.16 19.30 -20.38
C LYS A 69 7.02 18.59 -21.73
N ALA A 70 8.15 18.41 -22.41
CA ALA A 70 8.20 17.80 -23.73
C ALA A 70 7.99 16.28 -23.73
N MET A 71 8.43 15.59 -22.67
CA MET A 71 8.45 14.13 -22.65
C MET A 71 7.35 13.56 -21.74
N PRO A 72 6.58 12.54 -22.19
CA PRO A 72 5.42 12.02 -21.44
C PRO A 72 5.70 11.52 -20.02
N TRP A 73 6.88 10.96 -19.74
CA TRP A 73 7.25 10.52 -18.39
C TRP A 73 7.48 11.66 -17.39
N LEU A 74 7.50 12.91 -17.86
CA LEU A 74 7.54 14.12 -17.01
C LEU A 74 6.15 14.73 -16.82
N TRP A 75 5.11 14.18 -17.47
CA TRP A 75 3.76 14.68 -17.38
C TRP A 75 3.13 14.32 -16.04
N VAL A 76 2.17 15.13 -15.61
CA VAL A 76 1.42 14.87 -14.38
C VAL A 76 0.29 13.90 -14.72
N VAL A 77 0.27 12.76 -14.01
CA VAL A 77 -0.80 11.78 -14.11
C VAL A 77 -1.93 12.21 -13.17
N LEU A 78 -3.12 12.46 -13.70
CA LEU A 78 -4.27 12.95 -12.95
C LEU A 78 -5.12 11.80 -12.41
N LEU A 79 -4.55 11.01 -11.50
CA LEU A 79 -5.27 9.96 -10.77
C LEU A 79 -6.10 10.54 -9.63
N PRO A 80 -7.29 9.97 -9.34
CA PRO A 80 -8.00 10.29 -8.10
C PRO A 80 -7.19 9.80 -6.88
N PHE A 81 -7.28 10.54 -5.78
CA PHE A 81 -6.76 10.06 -4.51
C PHE A 81 -7.68 8.98 -3.92
N ILE A 82 -7.08 7.95 -3.35
CA ILE A 82 -7.79 6.86 -2.69
C ILE A 82 -8.23 7.30 -1.30
N ASP A 83 -9.48 7.01 -0.95
CA ASP A 83 -9.97 7.06 0.42
C ASP A 83 -9.66 5.73 1.12
N GLU A 84 -8.85 5.80 2.17
CA GLU A 84 -8.35 4.68 2.95
C GLU A 84 -9.47 3.83 3.54
N ASP A 85 -10.44 4.46 4.20
CA ASP A 85 -11.53 3.76 4.87
C ASP A 85 -12.40 2.99 3.87
N ARG A 86 -12.68 3.57 2.70
CA ARG A 86 -13.40 2.90 1.60
C ARG A 86 -12.62 1.71 1.05
N LEU A 87 -11.30 1.86 0.85
CA LEU A 87 -10.45 0.78 0.34
C LEU A 87 -10.47 -0.43 1.29
N LEU A 88 -10.21 -0.18 2.57
CA LEU A 88 -10.15 -1.23 3.59
C LEU A 88 -11.53 -1.89 3.78
N SER A 89 -12.60 -1.10 3.83
CA SER A 89 -13.98 -1.61 3.96
C SER A 89 -14.40 -2.51 2.80
N ALA A 90 -13.99 -2.19 1.57
CA ALA A 90 -14.28 -3.01 0.40
C ALA A 90 -13.44 -4.31 0.37
N MET A 91 -12.19 -4.24 0.85
CA MET A 91 -11.26 -5.36 0.80
C MET A 91 -11.53 -6.39 1.91
N HIS A 92 -11.80 -5.97 3.15
CA HIS A 92 -11.91 -6.87 4.31
C HIS A 92 -12.88 -8.06 4.10
N PRO A 93 -14.09 -7.91 3.53
CA PRO A 93 -15.01 -9.03 3.31
C PRO A 93 -14.44 -10.11 2.37
N THR A 94 -13.52 -9.74 1.48
CA THR A 94 -12.91 -10.69 0.54
C THR A 94 -11.89 -11.60 1.23
N MET A 95 -11.32 -11.16 2.37
CA MET A 95 -10.25 -11.86 3.09
C MET A 95 -10.71 -13.20 3.68
N GLU A 96 -12.00 -13.38 3.94
CA GLU A 96 -12.57 -14.66 4.40
C GLU A 96 -12.34 -15.80 3.41
N LYS A 97 -12.14 -15.48 2.13
CA LYS A 97 -11.94 -16.44 1.04
C LYS A 97 -10.47 -16.57 0.63
N TRP A 98 -9.57 -15.84 1.27
CA TRP A 98 -8.15 -15.87 0.93
C TRP A 98 -7.51 -17.19 1.34
N SER A 99 -6.45 -17.57 0.62
CA SER A 99 -5.67 -18.73 1.03
C SER A 99 -4.86 -18.43 2.29
N THR A 100 -4.44 -19.48 3.01
CA THR A 100 -3.54 -19.33 4.16
C THR A 100 -2.26 -18.59 3.79
N THR A 101 -1.71 -18.85 2.59
CA THR A 101 -0.51 -18.19 2.10
C THR A 101 -0.75 -16.69 1.87
N ASP A 102 -1.86 -16.31 1.26
CA ASP A 102 -2.21 -14.90 1.03
C ASP A 102 -2.36 -14.15 2.36
N LEU A 103 -3.00 -14.78 3.35
CA LEU A 103 -3.13 -14.22 4.69
C LEU A 103 -1.77 -14.03 5.35
N LEU A 104 -0.86 -15.02 5.26
CA LEU A 104 0.51 -14.92 5.79
C LEU A 104 1.31 -13.82 5.10
N CYS A 105 1.19 -13.67 3.78
CA CYS A 105 1.83 -12.60 3.03
C CYS A 105 1.25 -11.21 3.32
N ASN A 106 0.04 -11.13 3.87
CA ASN A 106 -0.60 -9.87 4.27
C ASN A 106 -0.37 -9.52 5.74
N VAL A 107 0.50 -10.22 6.46
CA VAL A 107 0.87 -9.87 7.83
C VAL A 107 2.10 -8.97 7.80
N ARG A 108 2.13 -7.95 8.66
CA ARG A 108 3.37 -7.21 8.92
C ARG A 108 4.37 -8.22 9.47
N GLY A 109 5.53 -8.36 8.81
CA GLY A 109 6.56 -9.32 9.20
C GLY A 109 6.73 -9.30 10.72
N MET A 110 6.67 -10.48 11.34
CA MET A 110 6.86 -10.60 12.78
C MET A 110 8.21 -9.98 13.10
N ASP A 111 8.29 -9.12 14.12
CA ASP A 111 9.54 -8.55 14.62
C ASP A 111 10.45 -9.64 15.26
N ASP A 112 10.26 -10.90 14.88
CA ASP A 112 11.07 -12.07 15.18
C ASP A 112 12.35 -11.94 14.34
N ALA A 113 13.27 -11.11 14.81
CA ALA A 113 14.54 -10.89 14.15
C ALA A 113 15.28 -12.23 13.95
N TYR A 114 15.26 -12.75 12.73
CA TYR A 114 16.11 -13.87 12.37
C TYR A 114 17.56 -13.39 12.34
N VAL A 115 18.30 -13.74 13.40
CA VAL A 115 19.74 -13.48 13.47
C VAL A 115 20.47 -14.77 13.13
N TYR A 116 21.16 -14.78 11.99
CA TYR A 116 22.01 -15.90 11.59
C TYR A 116 23.42 -15.69 12.15
N ILE A 117 23.91 -16.63 12.97
CA ILE A 117 25.25 -16.57 13.55
C ILE A 117 26.02 -17.81 13.16
N HIS A 118 27.22 -17.61 12.60
CA HIS A 118 28.10 -18.72 12.28
C HIS A 118 28.58 -19.42 13.56
N LYS A 119 28.71 -20.75 13.53
CA LYS A 119 29.10 -21.56 14.70
C LYS A 119 30.45 -21.17 15.32
N SER A 120 31.34 -20.58 14.54
CA SER A 120 32.66 -20.12 15.01
C SER A 120 32.63 -18.72 15.65
N HIS A 121 31.51 -18.01 15.58
CA HIS A 121 31.43 -16.64 16.10
C HIS A 121 31.38 -16.67 17.64
N PRO A 122 32.12 -15.80 18.36
CA PRO A 122 32.17 -15.83 19.83
C PRO A 122 30.82 -15.69 20.54
N LEU A 123 29.78 -15.17 19.86
CA LEU A 123 28.43 -15.02 20.40
C LEU A 123 27.52 -16.25 20.15
N TYR A 124 27.97 -17.25 19.39
CA TYR A 124 27.14 -18.39 19.00
C TYR A 124 26.52 -19.11 20.21
N GLU A 125 27.31 -19.41 21.24
CA GLU A 125 26.80 -20.09 22.44
C GLU A 125 25.78 -19.26 23.23
N LYS A 126 25.84 -17.91 23.14
CA LYS A 126 24.86 -17.04 23.81
C LYS A 126 23.51 -17.02 23.09
N PHE A 127 23.52 -17.05 21.76
CA PHE A 127 22.31 -17.05 20.93
C PHE A 127 21.69 -18.44 20.75
N LYS A 128 22.43 -19.51 21.01
CA LYS A 128 21.91 -20.89 21.00
C LYS A 128 20.93 -21.18 22.16
N ALA A 129 20.99 -20.39 23.24
CA ALA A 129 20.25 -20.60 24.48
C ALA A 129 18.98 -19.72 24.62
N ILE A 130 18.70 -18.88 23.63
CA ILE A 130 17.52 -18.03 23.50
C ILE A 130 16.58 -18.70 22.49
#